data_AF-A0A3C0JBS5-F1
#
_entry.id   AF-A0A3C0JBS5-F1
#
_cell.length_a   1.000
_cell.length_b   1.000
_cell.length_c   1.000
_cell.angle_alpha   90.00
_cell.angle_beta   90.00
_cell.angle_gamma   90.00
#
_symmetry.space_group_name_H-M   'P 1'
#
loop_
_entity.id
_entity.type
_entity.pdbx_description
1 polymer ?
#
loop_
_entity_poly.entity_id
_entity_poly.type
_entity_poly.pdbx_seq_one_letter_code
_entity_poly.pdbx_strand_id
1 'polypeptide(L)'
;FLQRLPFYGLAVLCIDDPEVAALAAHTPRHVMTYGTSAQADVRAEDVEQEGARMRFTLCLPDGTRLPVTLALPGRHNVLNALAASAVGWQLGVAPEVIGRAL
;
A
#
# COMPACT_ATOMS: atom_id res chain seq x y z
N PHE A 1 -3.42 4.01 -19.72
CA PHE A 1 -4.11 4.69 -18.62
C PHE A 1 -3.14 5.52 -17.78
N LEU A 2 -2.04 4.95 -17.27
CA LEU A 2 -1.01 5.70 -16.51
C LEU A 2 -0.44 6.92 -17.24
N GLN A 3 -0.21 6.82 -18.56
CA GLN A 3 0.27 7.93 -19.40
C GLN A 3 -0.74 9.10 -19.56
N ARG A 4 -1.96 8.96 -19.01
CA ARG A 4 -2.98 10.02 -19.02
C ARG A 4 -3.04 10.79 -17.69
N LEU A 5 -2.22 10.42 -16.71
CA LEU A 5 -2.10 11.20 -15.49
C LEU A 5 -1.51 12.58 -15.84
N PRO A 6 -2.12 13.67 -15.34
CA PRO A 6 -1.44 14.96 -15.38
C PRO A 6 -0.07 14.83 -14.69
N PHE A 7 0.85 15.75 -14.97
CA PHE A 7 2.20 15.70 -14.40
C PHE A 7 2.24 15.70 -12.85
N TYR A 8 1.13 15.97 -12.17
CA TYR A 8 0.96 15.94 -10.72
C TYR A 8 0.13 14.74 -10.21
N GLY A 9 -0.30 13.83 -11.09
CA GLY A 9 -1.08 12.66 -10.72
C GLY A 9 -0.21 11.56 -10.12
N LEU A 10 -0.67 10.95 -9.02
CA LEU A 10 0.02 9.82 -8.38
C LEU A 10 -0.48 8.48 -8.96
N ALA A 11 0.45 7.64 -9.39
CA ALA A 11 0.19 6.24 -9.70
C ALA A 11 0.48 5.37 -8.47
N VAL A 12 -0.50 4.58 -8.04
CA VAL A 12 -0.34 3.62 -6.92
C VAL A 12 -0.27 2.21 -7.48
N LEU A 13 0.89 1.57 -7.37
CA LEU A 13 1.22 0.33 -8.09
C LEU A 13 1.61 -0.80 -7.14
N CYS A 14 1.01 -1.98 -7.31
CA CYS A 14 1.34 -3.17 -6.52
C CYS A 14 2.59 -3.84 -7.10
N ILE A 15 3.71 -3.89 -6.36
CA ILE A 15 4.95 -4.49 -6.87
C ILE A 15 5.14 -5.97 -6.50
N ASP A 16 4.13 -6.59 -5.88
CA ASP A 16 4.11 -8.04 -5.66
C ASP A 16 3.90 -8.81 -6.98
N ASP A 17 3.41 -8.11 -8.03
CA ASP A 17 3.34 -8.62 -9.39
C ASP A 17 4.60 -8.17 -10.17
N PRO A 18 5.37 -9.11 -10.78
CA PRO A 18 6.63 -8.80 -11.45
C PRO A 18 6.45 -7.91 -12.69
N GLU A 19 5.34 -8.01 -13.41
CA GLU A 19 5.05 -7.15 -14.57
C GLU A 19 4.75 -5.73 -14.09
N VAL A 20 4.02 -5.59 -12.98
CA VAL A 20 3.75 -4.28 -12.38
C VAL A 20 4.99 -3.68 -11.74
N ALA A 21 5.87 -4.49 -11.14
CA ALA A 21 7.17 -4.06 -10.64
C ALA A 21 8.06 -3.52 -11.77
N ALA A 22 8.12 -4.24 -12.89
CA ALA A 22 8.82 -3.77 -14.09
C ALA A 22 8.21 -2.45 -14.60
N LEU A 23 6.88 -2.35 -14.65
CA LEU A 23 6.20 -1.12 -15.05
C LEU A 23 6.54 0.06 -14.10
N ALA A 24 6.53 -0.16 -12.78
CA ALA A 24 6.87 0.86 -11.79
C ALA A 24 8.31 1.37 -11.97
N ALA A 25 9.27 0.49 -12.24
CA ALA A 25 10.68 0.86 -12.46
C ALA A 25 10.90 1.73 -13.71
N HIS A 26 10.08 1.56 -14.74
CA HIS A 26 10.16 2.32 -16.00
C HIS A 26 9.19 3.52 -16.05
N THR A 27 8.37 3.71 -15.02
CA THR A 27 7.43 4.83 -14.96
C THR A 27 8.15 6.05 -14.35
N PRO A 28 8.12 7.22 -15.02
CA PRO A 28 8.74 8.43 -14.47
C PRO A 28 8.04 8.89 -13.18
N ARG A 29 8.56 9.97 -12.56
CA ARG A 29 8.13 10.58 -11.28
C ARG A 29 6.61 10.45 -11.01
N HIS A 30 6.25 10.39 -9.72
CA HIS A 30 4.86 10.27 -9.21
C HIS A 30 4.30 8.83 -9.16
N VAL A 31 5.15 7.85 -8.84
CA VAL A 31 4.72 6.50 -8.46
C VAL A 31 4.88 6.33 -6.94
N MET A 32 3.88 5.72 -6.31
CA MET A 32 3.99 5.13 -4.98
C MET A 32 3.71 3.64 -5.09
N THR A 33 4.64 2.84 -4.61
CA THR A 33 4.55 1.38 -4.67
C THR A 33 3.95 0.82 -3.39
N TYR A 34 3.19 -0.26 -3.52
CA TYR A 34 2.68 -0.99 -2.38
C TYR A 34 2.80 -2.51 -2.55
N GLY A 35 2.76 -3.25 -1.45
CA GLY A 35 2.79 -4.72 -1.49
C GLY A 35 3.27 -5.35 -0.19
N THR A 36 3.65 -6.62 -0.26
CA THR A 36 4.32 -7.35 0.82
C THR A 36 5.83 -7.42 0.63
N SER A 37 6.33 -7.02 -0.54
CA SER A 37 7.76 -6.85 -0.79
C SER A 37 8.40 -5.80 0.12
N ALA A 38 9.62 -6.08 0.59
CA ALA A 38 10.43 -5.10 1.33
C ALA A 38 10.84 -3.88 0.48
N GLN A 39 10.72 -3.98 -0.85
CA GLN A 39 11.01 -2.89 -1.78
C GLN A 39 9.84 -1.92 -1.98
N ALA A 40 8.67 -2.19 -1.40
CA ALA A 40 7.49 -1.34 -1.55
C ALA A 40 7.53 -0.16 -0.58
N ASP A 41 7.10 1.01 -1.05
CA ASP A 41 7.02 2.25 -0.24
C ASP A 41 6.02 2.10 0.91
N VAL A 42 4.85 1.52 0.61
CA VAL A 42 3.79 1.21 1.59
C VAL A 42 3.60 -0.30 1.63
N ARG A 43 3.90 -0.94 2.76
CA ARG A 43 3.89 -2.40 2.82
C ARG A 43 3.25 -3.00 4.05
N ALA A 44 2.82 -4.25 3.91
CA ALA A 44 2.38 -5.07 5.03
C ALA A 44 3.48 -6.09 5.38
N GLU A 45 3.87 -6.10 6.66
CA GLU A 45 4.72 -7.14 7.25
C GLU A 45 3.88 -8.02 8.19
N ASP A 46 4.38 -9.22 8.50
CA ASP A 46 3.76 -10.17 9.44
C ASP A 46 2.26 -10.44 9.16
N VAL A 47 1.94 -10.64 7.87
CA VAL A 47 0.55 -10.84 7.43
C VAL A 47 0.03 -12.20 7.86
N GLU A 48 -0.92 -12.19 8.78
CA GLU A 48 -1.56 -13.37 9.35
C GLU A 48 -3.08 -13.28 9.22
N GLN A 49 -3.73 -14.43 9.06
CA GLN A 49 -5.18 -14.53 9.05
C GLN A 49 -5.67 -15.14 10.37
N GLU A 50 -6.55 -14.43 11.07
CA GLU A 50 -7.23 -14.91 12.27
C GLU A 50 -8.74 -14.98 12.03
N GLY A 51 -9.22 -16.16 11.66
CA GLY A 51 -10.62 -16.38 11.27
C GLY A 51 -11.02 -15.51 10.08
N ALA A 52 -11.94 -14.57 10.30
CA ALA A 52 -12.44 -13.63 9.30
C ALA A 52 -11.65 -12.31 9.23
N ARG A 53 -10.58 -12.16 10.02
CA ARG A 53 -9.78 -10.94 10.11
C ARG A 53 -8.37 -11.18 9.58
N MET A 54 -7.74 -10.12 9.09
CA MET A 54 -6.31 -10.11 8.74
C MET A 54 -5.56 -9.20 9.71
N ARG A 55 -4.46 -9.68 10.27
CA ARG A 55 -3.53 -8.90 11.09
C ARG A 55 -2.24 -8.68 10.33
N PHE A 56 -1.70 -7.47 10.39
CA PHE A 56 -0.42 -7.13 9.77
C PHE A 56 0.16 -5.84 10.36
N THR A 57 1.45 -5.62 10.14
CA THR A 57 2.10 -4.33 10.41
C THR A 57 2.11 -3.49 9.14
N LEU A 58 1.36 -2.38 9.14
CA LEU A 58 1.41 -1.36 8.10
C LEU A 58 2.71 -0.55 8.26
N CYS A 59 3.53 -0.53 7.22
CA CYS A 59 4.76 0.25 7.14
C CYS A 59 4.58 1.37 6.11
N LEU A 60 4.87 2.61 6.51
CA LEU A 60 4.74 3.81 5.68
C LEU A 60 6.12 4.38 5.27
N PRO A 61 6.18 5.25 4.25
CA PRO A 61 7.43 5.77 3.69
C PRO A 61 8.30 6.57 4.66
N ASP A 62 7.72 7.18 5.70
CA ASP A 62 8.45 7.93 6.74
C ASP A 62 9.08 7.02 7.82
N GLY A 63 8.92 5.70 7.69
CA GLY A 63 9.38 4.72 8.67
C GLY A 63 8.35 4.41 9.76
N THR A 64 7.16 5.02 9.71
CA THR A 64 6.07 4.71 10.65
C THR A 64 5.60 3.26 10.48
N ARG A 65 5.39 2.58 11.61
CA ARG A 65 4.96 1.17 11.69
C ARG A 65 3.76 1.07 12.61
N LEU A 66 2.64 0.54 12.12
CA LEU A 66 1.38 0.46 12.85
C LEU A 66 0.80 -0.95 12.78
N PRO A 67 0.44 -1.58 13.91
CA PRO A 67 -0.34 -2.81 13.88
C PRO A 67 -1.77 -2.51 13.39
N VAL A 68 -2.23 -3.27 12.40
CA VAL A 68 -3.56 -3.14 11.79
C VAL A 68 -4.31 -4.46 11.88
N THR A 69 -5.62 -4.39 12.16
CA THR A 69 -6.53 -5.54 12.10
C THR A 69 -7.67 -5.23 11.14
N LEU A 70 -7.57 -5.76 9.92
CA LEU A 70 -8.58 -5.59 8.89
C LEU A 70 -9.72 -6.58 9.11
N ALA A 71 -10.95 -6.07 9.13
CA ALA A 71 -12.17 -6.87 9.37
C ALA A 71 -12.61 -7.74 8.17
N LEU A 72 -11.78 -7.84 7.14
CA LEU A 72 -12.04 -8.62 5.92
C LEU A 72 -10.99 -9.72 5.76
N PRO A 73 -11.39 -10.96 5.44
CA PRO A 73 -10.45 -12.04 5.25
C PRO A 73 -9.71 -11.94 3.90
N GLY A 74 -8.52 -12.52 3.84
CA GLY A 74 -7.78 -12.74 2.61
C GLY A 74 -6.71 -11.69 2.31
N ARG A 75 -5.59 -12.15 1.73
CA ARG A 75 -4.43 -11.32 1.40
C ARG A 75 -4.72 -10.21 0.38
N HIS A 76 -5.64 -10.42 -0.56
CA HIS A 76 -6.04 -9.38 -1.50
C HIS A 76 -6.68 -8.17 -0.81
N ASN A 77 -7.39 -8.38 0.30
CA ASN A 77 -7.96 -7.28 1.08
C ASN A 77 -6.89 -6.51 1.84
N VAL A 78 -5.81 -7.18 2.26
CA VAL A 78 -4.61 -6.49 2.77
C VAL A 78 -3.98 -5.64 1.67
N LEU A 79 -3.83 -6.16 0.45
CA LEU A 79 -3.32 -5.37 -0.68
C LEU A 79 -4.22 -4.15 -1.00
N ASN A 80 -5.55 -4.32 -0.97
CA ASN A 80 -6.48 -3.21 -1.13
C ASN A 80 -6.34 -2.16 -0.03
N ALA A 81 -6.16 -2.59 1.23
CA ALA A 81 -5.91 -1.72 2.36
C ALA A 81 -4.59 -0.93 2.20
N LEU A 82 -3.53 -1.57 1.70
CA LEU A 82 -2.26 -0.91 1.40
C LEU A 82 -2.39 0.13 0.28
N ALA A 83 -3.14 -0.18 -0.78
CA ALA A 83 -3.41 0.77 -1.86
C ALA A 83 -4.14 2.02 -1.33
N ALA A 84 -5.16 1.83 -0.50
CA ALA A 84 -5.87 2.94 0.15
C ALA A 84 -4.96 3.73 1.11
N SER A 85 -4.11 3.04 1.85
CA SER A 85 -3.12 3.64 2.75
C SER A 85 -2.12 4.51 2.00
N ALA A 86 -1.63 4.06 0.84
CA ALA A 86 -0.75 4.84 -0.03
C ALA A 86 -1.41 6.13 -0.51
N VAL A 87 -2.67 6.08 -0.92
CA VAL A 87 -3.43 7.28 -1.30
C VAL A 87 -3.63 8.21 -0.10
N GLY A 88 -4.06 7.69 1.05
CA GLY A 88 -4.26 8.49 2.26
C GLY A 88 -2.97 9.16 2.74
N TRP A 89 -1.86 8.43 2.70
CA TRP A 89 -0.52 8.95 3.02
C TRP A 89 -0.12 10.10 2.09
N GLN A 90 -0.28 9.92 0.77
CA GLN A 90 0.02 10.98 -0.20
C GLN A 90 -0.83 12.24 0.02
N LEU A 91 -2.06 12.09 0.50
CA LEU A 91 -2.96 13.19 0.82
C LEU A 91 -2.64 13.86 2.17
N GLY A 92 -1.62 13.40 2.90
CA GLY A 92 -1.22 13.95 4.20
C GLY A 92 -2.12 13.53 5.36
N VAL A 93 -2.88 12.44 5.22
CA VAL A 93 -3.65 11.88 6.33
C VAL A 93 -2.69 11.30 7.36
N ALA A 94 -2.89 11.64 8.63
CA ALA A 94 -2.04 11.14 9.72
C ALA A 94 -2.04 9.60 9.78
N PRO A 95 -0.88 8.94 10.00
CA PRO A 95 -0.77 7.49 10.07
C PRO A 95 -1.79 6.82 10.98
N GLU A 96 -2.06 7.40 12.14
CA GLU A 96 -2.99 6.87 13.13
C GLU A 96 -4.44 6.93 12.65
N VAL A 97 -4.77 7.86 11.75
CA VAL A 97 -6.09 7.93 11.11
C VAL A 97 -6.19 6.85 10.03
N ILE A 98 -5.13 6.65 9.22
CA ILE A 98 -5.07 5.58 8.21
C ILE A 98 -5.24 4.22 8.87
N GLY A 99 -4.43 3.91 9.89
CA GLY A 99 -4.46 2.60 10.55
C GLY A 99 -5.78 2.31 11.29
N ARG A 100 -6.50 3.32 11.78
CA ARG A 100 -7.81 3.15 12.43
C ARG A 100 -8.98 2.97 11.45
N ALA A 101 -8.82 3.40 10.20
CA ALA A 101 -9.88 3.33 9.19
C ALA A 101 -9.94 1.96 8.47
N LEU A 102 -8.93 1.12 8.67
CA LEU A 102 -8.79 -0.24 8.13
C LEU A 102 -9.35 -1.27 9.13
#